data_AF-A0A1I2KN43-F1
#
_entry.id   AF-A0A1I2KN43-F1
#
_cell.length_a   1.000
_cell.length_b   1.000
_cell.length_c   1.000
_cell.angle_alpha   90.00
_cell.angle_beta   90.00
_cell.angle_gamma   90.00
#
_symmetry.space_group_name_H-M   'P 1'
#
loop_
_entity.id
_entity.type
_entity.pdbx_description
1 polymer ?
#
loop_
_entity_poly.entity_id
_entity_poly.type
_entity_poly.pdbx_seq_one_letter_code
_entity_poly.pdbx_strand_id
1 'polypeptide(L)'
;MSPAHSKSESVAEALDAVDRGVEPARTVLRDAVRALLTELSARAPGRSVEVRIPPFGAIQCVAGPRHTRGTPPNVVETDPMTWLLVATGRLPWDDAVRDGRLRASGVRTDLTDYLPLLG
;
A
#
# COMPACT_ATOMS: atom_id res chain seq x y z
N MET A 1 -20.40 -3.84 -15.24
CA MET A 1 -18.98 -4.25 -15.22
C MET A 1 -18.13 -3.03 -15.54
N SER A 2 -17.73 -2.26 -14.54
CA SER A 2 -16.63 -1.27 -14.63
C SER A 2 -16.02 -1.20 -13.23
N PRO A 3 -14.67 -1.16 -13.04
CA PRO A 3 -14.03 0.16 -12.87
C PRO A 3 -12.48 0.19 -13.02
N ALA A 4 -11.82 -0.70 -13.76
CA ALA A 4 -10.33 -0.67 -13.83
C ALA A 4 -9.80 0.73 -14.23
N HIS A 5 -10.49 1.41 -15.16
CA HIS A 5 -10.23 2.80 -15.51
C HIS A 5 -10.44 3.79 -14.34
N SER A 6 -11.55 3.67 -13.60
CA SER A 6 -11.86 4.59 -12.49
C SER A 6 -10.89 4.44 -11.31
N LYS A 7 -10.38 3.22 -11.06
CA LYS A 7 -9.33 2.98 -10.05
C LYS A 7 -8.02 3.67 -10.43
N SER A 8 -7.62 3.57 -11.69
CA SER A 8 -6.43 4.26 -12.22
C SER A 8 -6.61 5.78 -12.20
N GLU A 9 -7.82 6.28 -12.45
CA GLU A 9 -8.16 7.70 -12.42
C GLU A 9 -8.02 8.30 -11.01
N SER A 10 -8.51 7.63 -9.97
CA SER A 10 -8.36 8.12 -8.59
C SER A 10 -6.89 8.18 -8.14
N VAL A 11 -6.05 7.23 -8.58
CA VAL A 11 -4.61 7.27 -8.29
C VAL A 11 -3.95 8.45 -9.02
N ALA A 12 -4.28 8.66 -10.30
CA ALA A 12 -3.77 9.79 -11.08
C ALA A 12 -4.19 11.14 -10.48
N GLU A 13 -5.47 11.30 -10.12
CA GLU A 13 -6.00 12.51 -9.49
C GLU A 13 -5.33 12.79 -8.14
N ALA A 14 -5.09 11.74 -7.32
CA ALA A 14 -4.38 11.89 -6.07
C ALA A 14 -2.92 12.35 -6.28
N LEU A 15 -2.23 11.81 -7.29
CA LEU A 15 -0.86 12.20 -7.61
C LEU A 15 -0.78 13.63 -8.15
N ASP A 16 -1.72 14.03 -8.99
CA ASP A 16 -1.81 15.39 -9.53
C ASP A 16 -2.08 16.43 -8.41
N ALA A 17 -2.89 16.09 -7.41
CA ALA A 17 -3.02 16.90 -6.19
C ALA A 17 -1.68 17.04 -5.44
N VAL A 18 -0.97 15.93 -5.22
CA VAL A 18 0.37 15.93 -4.59
C VAL A 18 1.36 16.78 -5.38
N ASP A 19 1.36 16.69 -6.71
CA ASP A 19 2.26 17.45 -7.58
C ASP A 19 2.02 18.97 -7.52
N ARG A 20 0.77 19.37 -7.28
CA ARG A 20 0.41 20.77 -7.00
C ARG A 20 0.68 21.20 -5.56
N GLY A 21 1.17 20.32 -4.70
CA GLY A 21 1.39 20.60 -3.27
C GLY A 21 0.09 20.75 -2.48
N VAL A 22 -1.01 20.13 -2.94
CA VAL A 22 -2.30 20.12 -2.25
C VAL A 22 -2.66 18.72 -1.76
N GLU A 23 -3.32 18.64 -0.61
CA GLU A 23 -3.81 17.36 -0.10
C GLU A 23 -4.94 16.83 -1.00
N PRO A 24 -4.90 15.57 -1.45
CA PRO A 24 -5.99 14.99 -2.23
C PRO A 24 -7.31 14.98 -1.45
N ALA A 25 -8.43 15.13 -2.15
CA ALA A 25 -9.74 14.99 -1.52
C ALA A 25 -9.87 13.61 -0.86
N ARG A 26 -10.47 13.56 0.34
CA ARG A 26 -10.55 12.33 1.15
C ARG A 26 -11.11 11.12 0.39
N THR A 27 -12.11 11.33 -0.47
CA THR A 27 -12.72 10.28 -1.28
C THR A 27 -11.76 9.77 -2.36
N VAL A 28 -11.05 10.68 -3.03
CA VAL A 28 -10.02 10.36 -4.04
C VAL A 28 -8.89 9.56 -3.38
N LEU A 29 -8.39 10.02 -2.24
CA LEU A 29 -7.34 9.31 -1.50
C LEU A 29 -7.79 7.91 -1.04
N ARG A 30 -9.01 7.79 -0.51
CA ARG A 30 -9.60 6.49 -0.14
C ARG A 30 -9.62 5.52 -1.32
N ASP A 31 -10.08 6.00 -2.48
CA ASP A 31 -10.28 5.16 -3.66
C ASP A 31 -8.94 4.80 -4.31
N ALA A 32 -7.97 5.72 -4.33
CA ALA A 32 -6.58 5.46 -4.71
C ALA A 32 -5.92 4.40 -3.81
N VAL A 33 -6.04 4.52 -2.49
CA VAL A 33 -5.50 3.53 -1.53
C VAL A 33 -6.09 2.15 -1.78
N ARG A 34 -7.42 2.06 -1.95
CA ARG A 34 -8.09 0.78 -2.22
C ARG A 34 -7.70 0.18 -3.56
N ALA A 35 -7.49 1.01 -4.58
CA ALA A 35 -6.98 0.59 -5.87
C ALA A 35 -5.58 -0.03 -5.73
N LEU A 36 -4.66 0.67 -5.07
CA LEU A 36 -3.28 0.22 -4.86
C LEU A 36 -3.22 -1.04 -3.97
N LEU A 37 -4.04 -1.15 -2.93
CA LEU A 37 -4.15 -2.39 -2.15
C LEU A 37 -4.68 -3.56 -2.99
N THR A 38 -5.66 -3.31 -3.86
CA THR A 38 -6.15 -4.37 -4.77
C THR A 38 -5.03 -4.84 -5.69
N GLU A 39 -4.26 -3.91 -6.25
CA GLU A 39 -3.15 -4.22 -7.17
C GLU A 39 -2.04 -5.01 -6.47
N LEU A 40 -1.62 -4.61 -5.26
CA LEU A 40 -0.63 -5.37 -4.50
C LEU A 40 -1.12 -6.80 -4.22
N SER A 41 -2.38 -6.98 -3.82
CA SER A 41 -2.94 -8.32 -3.57
C SER A 41 -3.00 -9.18 -4.83
N ALA A 42 -3.17 -8.57 -6.01
CA ALA A 42 -3.18 -9.28 -7.28
C ALA A 42 -1.76 -9.66 -7.72
N ARG A 43 -0.79 -8.75 -7.54
CA ARG A 43 0.62 -8.94 -7.89
C ARG A 43 1.33 -9.94 -6.98
N ALA A 44 1.02 -9.93 -5.70
CA ALA A 44 1.61 -10.80 -4.69
C ALA A 44 0.51 -11.56 -3.93
N PRO A 45 -0.19 -12.51 -4.57
CA PRO A 45 -1.29 -13.24 -3.93
C PRO A 45 -0.77 -14.06 -2.75
N GLY A 46 -1.50 -14.03 -1.63
CA GLY A 46 -1.14 -14.84 -0.46
C GLY A 46 -1.73 -14.31 0.83
N ARG A 47 -1.23 -14.85 1.95
CA ARG A 47 -1.74 -14.57 3.30
C ARG A 47 -0.64 -14.49 4.36
N SER A 48 0.60 -14.31 3.91
CA SER A 48 1.77 -14.32 4.80
C SER A 48 2.04 -12.95 5.41
N VAL A 49 1.64 -11.88 4.73
CA VAL A 49 1.79 -10.48 5.16
C VAL A 49 0.42 -9.81 5.20
N GLU A 50 0.15 -9.04 6.23
CA GLU A 50 -1.02 -8.16 6.33
C GLU A 50 -0.59 -6.71 6.12
N VAL A 51 -1.23 -6.00 5.18
CA VAL A 51 -0.98 -4.58 4.91
C VAL A 51 -2.18 -3.78 5.38
N ARG A 52 -1.98 -2.78 6.23
CA ARG A 52 -3.02 -1.98 6.89
C ARG A 52 -2.83 -0.49 6.61
N ILE A 53 -3.84 0.11 5.97
CA ILE A 53 -3.87 1.53 5.65
C ILE A 53 -5.11 2.17 6.29
N PRO A 54 -5.13 2.38 7.62
CA PRO A 54 -6.26 2.97 8.30
C PRO A 54 -6.51 4.42 7.82
N PRO A 55 -7.78 4.85 7.63
CA PRO A 55 -9.01 4.10 7.88
C PRO A 55 -9.56 3.39 6.63
N PHE A 56 -8.80 3.30 5.54
CA PHE A 56 -9.36 3.01 4.22
C PHE A 56 -9.38 1.54 3.82
N GLY A 57 -8.47 0.72 4.36
CA GLY A 57 -8.51 -0.73 4.12
C GLY A 57 -7.34 -1.50 4.69
N ALA A 58 -7.44 -2.82 4.56
CA ALA A 58 -6.37 -3.76 4.82
C ALA A 58 -6.51 -4.96 3.86
N ILE A 59 -5.39 -5.58 3.52
CA ILE A 59 -5.33 -6.80 2.71
C ILE A 59 -4.40 -7.83 3.35
N GLN A 60 -4.44 -9.06 2.84
CA GLN A 60 -3.32 -9.98 2.99
C GLN A 60 -2.69 -10.24 1.62
N CYS A 61 -1.36 -10.38 1.61
CA CYS A 61 -0.57 -10.63 0.41
C CYS A 61 0.67 -11.48 0.75
N VAL A 62 1.48 -11.74 -0.27
CA VAL A 62 2.72 -12.53 -0.22
C VAL A 62 2.45 -14.01 0.09
N ALA A 63 2.92 -14.87 -0.80
CA ALA A 63 2.83 -16.32 -0.64
C ALA A 63 3.67 -16.78 0.57
N GLY A 64 3.26 -17.87 1.19
CA GLY A 64 4.01 -18.50 2.27
C GLY A 64 3.16 -18.92 3.46
N PRO A 65 3.75 -19.62 4.44
CA PRO A 65 3.05 -20.02 5.65
C PRO A 65 2.49 -18.81 6.39
N ARG A 66 1.30 -19.02 6.95
CA ARG A 66 0.69 -18.10 7.90
C ARG A 66 1.44 -18.22 9.23
N HIS A 67 1.50 -17.14 10.01
CA HIS A 67 2.07 -17.24 11.36
C HIS A 67 1.38 -18.33 12.15
N THR A 68 2.22 -19.13 12.81
CA THR A 68 1.78 -20.06 13.84
C THR A 68 1.94 -19.38 15.20
N ARG A 69 1.23 -19.91 16.20
CA ARG A 69 1.28 -19.42 17.59
C ARG A 69 2.74 -19.27 18.03
N GLY A 70 3.12 -18.07 18.48
CA GLY A 70 4.47 -17.76 18.99
C GLY A 70 5.36 -16.94 18.05
N THR A 71 4.98 -16.75 16.78
CA THR A 71 5.67 -15.83 15.88
C THR A 71 4.91 -14.51 15.73
N PRO A 72 5.57 -13.33 15.82
CA PRO A 72 4.92 -12.04 15.59
C PRO A 72 4.31 -12.01 14.18
N PRO A 73 3.10 -11.44 14.01
CA PRO A 73 2.49 -11.33 12.69
C PRO A 73 3.33 -10.42 11.78
N ASN A 74 3.40 -10.76 10.49
CA ASN A 74 4.05 -9.95 9.45
C ASN A 74 3.03 -8.86 9.10
N VAL A 75 3.24 -7.66 9.63
CA VAL A 75 2.33 -6.54 9.45
C VAL A 75 3.09 -5.36 8.88
N VAL A 76 2.55 -4.80 7.80
CA VAL A 76 2.92 -3.50 7.26
C VAL A 76 1.79 -2.53 7.57
N GLU A 77 2.08 -1.45 8.26
CA GLU A 77 1.08 -0.44 8.63
C GLU A 77 1.62 0.97 8.37
N THR A 78 0.79 1.80 7.74
CA THR A 78 1.13 3.20 7.43
C THR A 78 -0.13 4.02 7.18
N ASP A 79 -0.02 5.34 7.19
CA ASP A 79 -1.12 6.23 6.81
C ASP A 79 -1.39 6.24 5.28
N PRO A 80 -2.56 6.74 4.84
CA PRO A 80 -2.96 6.78 3.43
C PRO A 80 -2.01 7.53 2.49
N MET A 81 -1.44 8.65 2.93
CA MET A 81 -0.57 9.47 2.09
C MET A 81 0.79 8.80 1.92
N THR A 82 1.37 8.28 2.99
CA THR A 82 2.62 7.51 2.89
C THR A 82 2.44 6.28 2.01
N TRP A 83 1.31 5.56 2.12
CA TRP A 83 1.00 4.42 1.23
C TRP A 83 0.93 4.84 -0.23
N LEU A 84 0.21 5.93 -0.55
CA LEU A 84 0.13 6.46 -1.91
C LEU A 84 1.53 6.70 -2.48
N LEU A 85 2.39 7.41 -1.75
CA LEU A 85 3.74 7.76 -2.21
C LEU A 85 4.64 6.53 -2.40
N VAL A 86 4.63 5.59 -1.44
CA VAL A 86 5.45 4.37 -1.51
C VAL A 86 4.97 3.47 -2.64
N ALA A 87 3.66 3.22 -2.72
CA ALA A 87 3.08 2.33 -3.71
C ALA A 87 3.20 2.87 -5.15
N THR A 88 3.40 4.17 -5.33
CA THR A 88 3.60 4.82 -6.63
C THR A 88 5.06 5.18 -6.92
N GLY A 89 5.99 4.83 -6.03
CA GLY A 89 7.43 5.05 -6.22
C GLY A 89 7.90 6.49 -5.99
N ARG A 90 7.06 7.34 -5.39
CA ARG A 90 7.37 8.74 -5.04
C ARG A 90 8.12 8.87 -3.71
N LEU A 91 8.05 7.84 -2.87
CA LEU A 91 8.82 7.70 -1.64
C LEU A 91 9.46 6.30 -1.62
N PRO A 92 10.79 6.16 -1.56
CA PRO A 92 11.41 4.85 -1.44
C PRO A 92 10.96 4.11 -0.18
N TRP A 93 10.80 2.79 -0.29
CA TRP A 93 10.38 1.94 0.83
C TRP A 93 11.30 2.08 2.05
N ASP A 94 12.61 1.98 1.83
CA ASP A 94 13.62 2.06 2.90
C ASP A 94 13.59 3.41 3.60
N ASP A 95 13.35 4.50 2.88
CA ASP A 95 13.21 5.84 3.44
C ASP A 95 11.95 5.95 4.30
N ALA A 96 10.82 5.39 3.85
CA ALA A 96 9.57 5.39 4.62
C ALA A 96 9.71 4.61 5.94
N VAL A 97 10.41 3.47 5.92
CA VAL A 97 10.71 2.68 7.11
C VAL A 97 11.67 3.42 8.04
N ARG A 98 12.79 3.93 7.49
CA ARG A 98 13.83 4.64 8.25
C ARG A 98 13.29 5.89 8.93
N ASP A 99 12.43 6.65 8.26
CA ASP A 99 11.79 7.85 8.81
C ASP A 99 10.64 7.53 9.79
N GLY A 100 10.28 6.25 9.97
CA GLY A 100 9.19 5.82 10.84
C GLY A 100 7.79 6.14 10.31
N ARG A 101 7.67 6.50 9.02
CA ARG A 101 6.38 6.76 8.35
C ARG A 101 5.63 5.46 8.06
N LEU A 102 6.37 4.41 7.74
CA LEU A 102 5.88 3.07 7.51
C LEU A 102 6.46 2.12 8.54
N ARG A 103 5.61 1.31 9.17
CA ARG A 103 6.04 0.27 10.11
C ARG A 103 5.96 -1.09 9.44
N ALA A 104 7.09 -1.77 9.36
CA ALA A 104 7.20 -3.13 8.86
C ALA A 104 7.68 -4.04 9.99
N SER A 105 6.82 -4.93 10.48
CA SER A 105 7.10 -5.84 11.59
C SER A 105 6.98 -7.29 11.14
N GLY A 106 8.08 -8.03 11.16
CA GLY A 106 8.12 -9.44 10.79
C GLY A 106 9.16 -9.74 9.70
N VAL A 107 9.53 -11.00 9.52
CA VAL A 107 10.65 -11.39 8.65
C VAL A 107 10.32 -11.39 7.16
N ARG A 108 9.06 -11.16 6.78
CA ARG A 108 8.61 -11.11 5.38
C ARG A 108 7.90 -9.81 5.00
N THR A 109 8.01 -8.78 5.83
CA THR A 109 7.30 -7.51 5.58
C THR A 109 8.00 -6.61 4.58
N ASP A 110 9.18 -6.98 4.09
CA ASP A 110 9.79 -6.26 2.98
C ASP A 110 8.97 -6.49 1.71
N LEU A 111 8.39 -5.41 1.19
CA LEU A 111 7.57 -5.42 -0.02
C LEU A 111 8.28 -4.78 -1.20
N THR A 112 9.58 -4.45 -1.08
CA THR A 112 10.35 -3.73 -2.10
C THR A 112 10.26 -4.41 -3.47
N ASP A 113 10.36 -5.73 -3.53
CA ASP A 113 10.26 -6.52 -4.78
C ASP A 113 8.89 -6.45 -5.48
N TYR A 114 7.84 -5.98 -4.78
CA TYR A 114 6.49 -5.86 -5.32
C TYR A 114 6.11 -4.42 -5.66
N LEU A 115 6.96 -3.45 -5.32
CA LEU A 115 6.73 -2.02 -5.48
C LEU A 115 7.71 -1.41 -6.50
N PRO A 116 7.35 -0.33 -7.20
CA PRO A 116 6.06 0.35 -7.19
C PRO A 116 4.98 -0.42 -7.96
N LEU A 117 3.71 -0.09 -7.71
CA LEU A 117 2.55 -0.74 -8.30
C LEU A 117 2.14 -0.16 -9.66
N LEU A 118 2.62 1.05 -9.98
CA LEU A 118 2.43 1.64 -11.30
C LEU A 118 3.54 1.12 -12.23
N GLY A 119 3.18 0.25 -13.18
CA GLY A 119 4.06 -0.34 -14.18
C GLY A 119 3.24 -0.83 -15.37
#